data_AF-A0A520JTD3-F1
#
_entry.id   AF-A0A520JTD3-F1
#
_cell.length_a   1.000
_cell.length_b   1.000
_cell.length_c   1.000
_cell.angle_alpha   90.00
_cell.angle_beta   90.00
_cell.angle_gamma   90.00
#
_symmetry.space_group_name_H-M   'P 1'
#
loop_
_entity.id
_entity.type
_entity.pdbx_description
1 polymer ?
#
loop_
_entity_poly.entity_id
_entity_poly.type
_entity_poly.pdbx_seq_one_letter_code
_entity_poly.pdbx_strand_id
1 'polypeptide(L)'
;MADDKYIEKWPPVAGSYLTGDPNSQVAMITLGSELDDVRLTKKSAMCGSAKTENIGIEKVVANLVSNSNIRYLVLCGSEVHGHITGASWLALYKNGAEDDGHIIGAPGAIPYISNLPAEAIQRFRDQMVDVVDLINVEDIGQIEKAIDALPKQEPYEEDPMLVKMGAVGEEEVVGIVAHTAEVASIESRVRMIESEYKDLGKLQKITAGLLAGLYQGFVLGLVLTIFIFGIRRLLG
;
A
#
# COMPACT_ATOMS: atom_id res chain seq x y z
N MET A 1 -28.84 18.15 11.30
CA MET A 1 -28.29 17.21 10.31
C MET A 1 -26.90 16.91 10.81
N ALA A 2 -26.49 15.64 10.93
CA ALA A 2 -25.10 15.35 11.26
C ALA A 2 -24.27 15.92 10.12
N ASP A 3 -23.32 16.80 10.41
CA ASP A 3 -22.44 17.34 9.37
C ASP A 3 -21.64 16.17 8.80
N ASP A 4 -21.68 16.01 7.48
CA ASP A 4 -20.96 14.98 6.75
C ASP A 4 -19.46 15.10 7.08
N LYS A 5 -18.89 14.11 7.78
CA LYS A 5 -17.47 14.08 8.15
C LYS A 5 -16.59 13.39 7.09
N TYR A 6 -16.76 13.78 5.84
CA TYR A 6 -15.93 13.39 4.71
C TYR A 6 -15.81 14.54 3.72
N ILE A 7 -14.76 14.55 2.89
CA ILE A 7 -14.57 15.62 1.90
C ILE A 7 -15.61 15.53 0.76
N GLU A 8 -15.94 16.66 0.13
CA GLU A 8 -16.95 16.72 -0.95
C GLU A 8 -16.69 15.75 -2.12
N LYS A 9 -15.40 15.53 -2.47
CA LYS A 9 -14.97 14.63 -3.55
C LYS A 9 -14.26 13.40 -2.99
N TRP A 10 -14.91 12.71 -2.08
CA TRP A 10 -14.40 11.47 -1.51
C TRP A 10 -14.76 10.25 -2.39
N PRO A 11 -13.84 9.28 -2.61
CA PRO A 11 -12.43 9.26 -2.22
C PRO A 11 -11.52 10.08 -3.16
N PRO A 12 -10.52 10.82 -2.63
CA PRO A 12 -9.67 11.71 -3.44
C PRO A 12 -8.63 10.99 -4.30
N VAL A 13 -8.22 9.77 -3.93
CA VAL A 13 -7.14 9.05 -4.61
C VAL A 13 -7.69 7.86 -5.38
N ALA A 14 -7.53 7.90 -6.71
CA ALA A 14 -7.98 6.83 -7.60
C ALA A 14 -7.27 5.48 -7.33
N GLY A 15 -8.02 4.40 -7.45
CA GLY A 15 -7.55 3.03 -7.21
C GLY A 15 -8.56 1.98 -7.68
N SER A 16 -8.30 0.71 -7.35
CA SER A 16 -9.18 -0.41 -7.68
C SER A 16 -10.12 -0.70 -6.52
N TYR A 17 -11.20 0.06 -6.42
CA TYR A 17 -12.23 -0.11 -5.39
C TYR A 17 -13.61 0.29 -5.91
N LEU A 18 -14.63 -0.16 -5.20
CA LEU A 18 -16.00 0.32 -5.29
C LEU A 18 -16.32 1.18 -4.07
N THR A 19 -17.14 2.20 -4.26
CA THR A 19 -17.62 3.07 -3.19
C THR A 19 -19.03 2.65 -2.76
N GLY A 20 -19.25 2.61 -1.45
CA GLY A 20 -20.53 2.33 -0.82
C GLY A 20 -21.10 3.58 -0.16
N ASP A 21 -21.70 3.42 1.02
CA ASP A 21 -22.20 4.55 1.81
C ASP A 21 -21.05 5.29 2.49
N PRO A 22 -20.76 6.57 2.16
CA PRO A 22 -19.70 7.35 2.80
C PRO A 22 -19.87 7.54 4.32
N ASN A 23 -21.07 7.29 4.85
CA ASN A 23 -21.36 7.31 6.29
C ASN A 23 -21.10 5.97 6.99
N SER A 24 -20.74 4.92 6.25
CA SER A 24 -20.35 3.65 6.84
C SER A 24 -19.02 3.78 7.59
N GLN A 25 -18.94 3.13 8.74
CA GLN A 25 -17.75 3.09 9.57
C GLN A 25 -16.71 2.06 9.14
N VAL A 26 -16.96 1.30 8.08
CA VAL A 26 -16.14 0.17 7.66
C VAL A 26 -15.53 0.43 6.29
N ALA A 27 -14.24 0.21 6.15
CA ALA A 27 -13.57 0.04 4.86
C ALA A 27 -13.03 -1.38 4.73
N MET A 28 -12.92 -1.88 3.51
CA MET A 28 -12.51 -3.25 3.25
C MET A 28 -11.39 -3.34 2.23
N ILE A 29 -10.42 -4.22 2.51
CA ILE A 29 -9.33 -4.58 1.62
C ILE A 29 -9.40 -6.08 1.35
N THR A 30 -9.49 -6.48 0.08
CA THR A 30 -9.60 -7.88 -0.37
C THR A 30 -8.26 -8.53 -0.74
N LEU A 31 -7.15 -7.80 -0.49
CA LEU A 31 -5.77 -8.25 -0.71
C LEU A 31 -5.56 -8.83 -2.11
N GLY A 32 -5.16 -10.11 -2.19
CA GLY A 32 -4.91 -10.82 -3.44
C GLY A 32 -6.15 -11.43 -4.10
N SER A 33 -7.30 -11.44 -3.41
CA SER A 33 -8.50 -12.11 -3.89
C SER A 33 -9.40 -11.21 -4.74
N GLU A 34 -10.09 -11.82 -5.70
CA GLU A 34 -11.21 -11.22 -6.40
C GLU A 34 -12.50 -11.76 -5.79
N LEU A 35 -13.06 -11.01 -4.83
CA LEU A 35 -14.31 -11.37 -4.14
C LEU A 35 -15.51 -10.66 -4.80
N ASP A 36 -16.71 -10.94 -4.31
CA ASP A 36 -17.92 -10.18 -4.70
C ASP A 36 -17.91 -8.79 -4.03
N ASP A 37 -17.05 -7.92 -4.56
CA ASP A 37 -16.85 -6.55 -4.06
C ASP A 37 -18.16 -5.76 -4.09
N VAL A 38 -19.07 -6.05 -5.03
CA VAL A 38 -20.38 -5.39 -5.12
C VAL A 38 -21.24 -5.72 -3.90
N ARG A 39 -21.22 -6.98 -3.44
CA ARG A 39 -21.91 -7.40 -2.22
C ARG A 39 -21.27 -6.81 -0.97
N LEU A 40 -19.93 -6.89 -0.87
CA LEU A 40 -19.19 -6.38 0.29
C LEU A 40 -19.31 -4.85 0.44
N THR A 41 -19.33 -4.12 -0.68
CA THR A 41 -19.48 -2.66 -0.70
C THR A 41 -20.80 -2.20 -0.08
N LYS A 42 -21.85 -3.02 -0.06
CA LYS A 42 -23.12 -2.68 0.60
C LYS A 42 -23.00 -2.57 2.13
N LYS A 43 -21.91 -3.08 2.70
CA LYS A 43 -21.62 -3.09 4.15
C LYS A 43 -20.49 -2.13 4.53
N SER A 44 -19.88 -1.44 3.57
CA SER A 44 -18.67 -0.62 3.77
C SER A 44 -18.77 0.73 3.05
N ALA A 45 -17.98 1.70 3.46
CA ALA A 45 -17.81 2.96 2.73
C ALA A 45 -17.01 2.74 1.43
N MET A 46 -16.07 1.80 1.45
CA MET A 46 -15.33 1.38 0.28
C MET A 46 -14.83 -0.06 0.43
N CYS A 47 -14.74 -0.77 -0.70
CA CYS A 47 -14.19 -2.12 -0.78
C CYS A 47 -13.32 -2.23 -2.03
N GLY A 48 -12.13 -2.79 -1.91
CA GLY A 48 -11.27 -3.02 -3.07
C GLY A 48 -10.01 -3.80 -2.75
N SER A 49 -9.19 -4.06 -3.77
CA SER A 49 -7.93 -4.79 -3.62
C SER A 49 -6.76 -3.84 -3.33
N ALA A 50 -5.85 -4.28 -2.47
CA ALA A 50 -4.57 -3.61 -2.24
C ALA A 50 -3.47 -4.67 -2.20
N LYS A 51 -2.65 -4.70 -3.26
CA LYS A 51 -1.70 -5.79 -3.48
C LYS A 51 -0.29 -5.50 -2.99
N THR A 52 0.12 -4.23 -2.95
CA THR A 52 1.48 -3.84 -2.57
C THR A 52 1.53 -3.24 -1.16
N GLU A 53 2.58 -3.58 -0.43
CA GLU A 53 2.93 -3.19 0.95
C GLU A 53 3.50 -1.77 1.08
N ASN A 54 3.38 -0.96 0.02
CA ASN A 54 3.87 0.41 -0.08
C ASN A 54 2.79 1.32 -0.71
N ILE A 55 2.86 1.61 -2.01
CA ILE A 55 1.94 2.50 -2.75
C ILE A 55 0.47 2.09 -2.57
N GLY A 56 0.18 0.79 -2.51
CA GLY A 56 -1.16 0.28 -2.22
C GLY A 56 -1.66 0.75 -0.86
N ILE A 57 -0.84 0.59 0.18
CA ILE A 57 -1.12 1.09 1.53
C ILE A 57 -1.28 2.62 1.52
N GLU A 58 -0.37 3.33 0.86
CA GLU A 58 -0.36 4.80 0.81
C GLU A 58 -1.67 5.38 0.27
N LYS A 59 -2.12 4.86 -0.88
CA LYS A 59 -3.37 5.30 -1.54
C LYS A 59 -4.58 5.03 -0.66
N VAL A 60 -4.62 3.87 -0.01
CA VAL A 60 -5.73 3.51 0.86
C VAL A 60 -5.74 4.40 2.10
N VAL A 61 -4.61 4.59 2.79
CA VAL A 61 -4.52 5.51 3.95
C VAL A 61 -5.03 6.91 3.59
N ALA A 62 -4.62 7.47 2.45
CA ALA A 62 -5.08 8.78 2.00
C ALA A 62 -6.62 8.84 1.80
N ASN A 63 -7.22 7.77 1.29
CA ASN A 63 -8.68 7.65 1.18
C ASN A 63 -9.36 7.44 2.54
N LEU A 64 -8.75 6.72 3.47
CA LEU A 64 -9.32 6.48 4.80
C LEU A 64 -9.35 7.76 5.66
N VAL A 65 -8.23 8.49 5.75
CA VAL A 65 -8.13 9.68 6.61
C VAL A 65 -8.92 10.88 6.07
N SER A 66 -9.32 10.85 4.79
CA SER A 66 -10.22 11.84 4.17
C SER A 66 -11.71 11.55 4.39
N ASN A 67 -12.05 10.54 5.20
CA ASN A 67 -13.40 10.27 5.69
C ASN A 67 -13.35 9.82 7.16
N SER A 68 -13.68 10.74 8.07
CA SER A 68 -13.66 10.48 9.52
C SER A 68 -14.77 9.53 9.98
N ASN A 69 -15.76 9.21 9.15
CA ASN A 69 -16.77 8.20 9.50
C ASN A 69 -16.14 6.80 9.58
N ILE A 70 -15.08 6.52 8.81
CA ILE A 70 -14.47 5.19 8.75
C ILE A 70 -13.63 4.97 10.02
N ARG A 71 -14.05 3.97 10.81
CA ARG A 71 -13.47 3.60 12.11
C ARG A 71 -12.88 2.19 12.12
N TYR A 72 -13.19 1.35 11.14
CA TYR A 72 -12.68 -0.01 11.03
C TYR A 72 -12.14 -0.27 9.63
N LEU A 73 -11.01 -0.98 9.57
CA LEU A 73 -10.45 -1.51 8.33
C LEU A 73 -10.49 -3.04 8.40
N VAL A 74 -11.21 -3.68 7.49
CA VAL A 74 -11.28 -5.15 7.41
C VAL A 74 -10.32 -5.63 6.34
N LEU A 75 -9.34 -6.46 6.73
CA LEU A 75 -8.42 -7.12 5.83
C LEU A 75 -8.93 -8.54 5.57
N CYS A 76 -9.31 -8.85 4.35
CA CYS A 76 -9.82 -10.17 3.97
C CYS A 76 -9.24 -10.62 2.64
N GLY A 77 -9.53 -11.86 2.25
CA GLY A 77 -8.94 -12.47 1.06
C GLY A 77 -7.55 -13.04 1.30
N SER A 78 -7.04 -13.74 0.30
CA SER A 78 -5.73 -14.37 0.26
C SER A 78 -4.61 -13.34 0.42
N GLU A 79 -3.66 -13.65 1.29
CA GLU A 79 -2.46 -12.85 1.46
C GLU A 79 -1.64 -12.79 0.15
N VAL A 80 -0.97 -11.68 -0.09
CA VAL A 80 -0.20 -11.46 -1.31
C VAL A 80 1.20 -12.05 -1.13
N HIS A 81 1.53 -13.08 -1.91
CA HIS A 81 2.85 -13.70 -1.85
C HIS A 81 3.97 -12.69 -2.13
N GLY A 82 5.04 -12.74 -1.32
CA GLY A 82 6.19 -11.83 -1.40
C GLY A 82 5.94 -10.46 -0.78
N HIS A 83 4.82 -9.81 -1.12
CA HIS A 83 4.47 -8.50 -0.57
C HIS A 83 3.99 -8.59 0.90
N ILE A 84 3.27 -9.66 1.26
CA ILE A 84 2.68 -9.89 2.58
C ILE A 84 1.96 -8.62 3.09
N THR A 85 1.07 -8.11 2.23
CA THR A 85 0.45 -6.79 2.36
C THR A 85 -0.50 -6.73 3.54
N GLY A 86 -1.25 -7.79 3.82
CA GLY A 86 -2.14 -7.87 4.97
C GLY A 86 -1.38 -7.76 6.29
N ALA A 87 -0.31 -8.54 6.47
CA ALA A 87 0.50 -8.43 7.68
C ALA A 87 1.23 -7.07 7.78
N SER A 88 1.58 -6.46 6.65
CA SER A 88 2.17 -5.12 6.62
C SER A 88 1.18 -4.04 7.07
N TRP A 89 -0.11 -4.17 6.77
CA TRP A 89 -1.17 -3.33 7.33
C TRP A 89 -1.28 -3.46 8.85
N LEU A 90 -1.29 -4.68 9.36
CA LEU A 90 -1.35 -4.94 10.81
C LEU A 90 -0.13 -4.33 11.52
N ALA A 91 1.06 -4.45 10.92
CA ALA A 91 2.28 -3.85 11.43
C ALA A 91 2.20 -2.30 11.42
N LEU A 92 1.73 -1.70 10.32
CA LEU A 92 1.57 -0.24 10.23
C LEU A 92 0.59 0.29 11.28
N TYR A 93 -0.55 -0.36 11.45
CA TYR A 93 -1.54 0.04 12.45
C TYR A 93 -0.95 -0.03 13.87
N LYS A 94 -0.33 -1.17 14.21
CA LYS A 94 0.19 -1.41 15.56
C LYS A 94 1.41 -0.55 15.89
N ASN A 95 2.38 -0.52 14.99
CA ASN A 95 3.72 -0.03 15.28
C ASN A 95 4.05 1.31 14.61
N GLY A 96 3.31 1.70 13.56
CA GLY A 96 3.63 2.86 12.73
C GLY A 96 4.80 2.61 11.79
N ALA A 97 5.41 3.70 11.33
CA ALA A 97 6.58 3.69 10.46
C ALA A 97 7.73 4.50 11.11
N GLU A 98 8.96 4.18 10.75
CA GLU A 98 10.16 4.93 11.13
C GLU A 98 10.26 6.25 10.33
N ASP A 99 11.19 7.12 10.73
CA ASP A 99 11.43 8.41 10.09
C ASP A 99 11.81 8.29 8.59
N ASP A 100 12.38 7.14 8.18
CA ASP A 100 12.72 6.84 6.79
C ASP A 100 11.56 6.21 5.99
N GLY A 101 10.39 6.04 6.62
CA GLY A 101 9.20 5.45 6.04
C GLY A 101 9.08 3.93 6.17
N HIS A 102 10.07 3.24 6.75
CA HIS A 102 10.01 1.80 6.95
C HIS A 102 8.90 1.40 7.93
N ILE A 103 8.00 0.49 7.55
CA ILE A 103 6.93 0.02 8.43
C ILE A 103 7.51 -0.94 9.48
N ILE A 104 7.38 -0.57 10.75
CA ILE A 104 8.02 -1.27 11.86
C ILE A 104 7.42 -2.67 12.01
N GLY A 105 8.24 -3.70 11.80
CA GLY A 105 7.84 -5.11 11.95
C GLY A 105 7.01 -5.67 10.79
N ALA A 106 6.94 -4.97 9.65
CA ALA A 106 6.30 -5.50 8.45
C ALA A 106 7.15 -6.60 7.80
N PRO A 107 6.57 -7.78 7.47
CA PRO A 107 7.29 -8.89 6.87
C PRO A 107 7.40 -8.82 5.33
N GLY A 108 6.81 -7.79 4.71
CA GLY A 108 6.84 -7.58 3.27
C GLY A 108 8.25 -7.33 2.72
N ALA A 109 8.41 -7.50 1.41
CA ALA A 109 9.71 -7.35 0.76
C ALA A 109 10.22 -5.90 0.76
N ILE A 110 9.33 -4.92 0.55
CA ILE A 110 9.65 -3.49 0.46
C ILE A 110 8.58 -2.65 1.19
N PRO A 111 8.49 -2.75 2.53
CA PRO A 111 7.45 -2.10 3.31
C PRO A 111 7.85 -0.65 3.66
N TYR A 112 7.91 0.21 2.65
CA TYR A 112 8.28 1.63 2.80
C TYR A 112 7.16 2.56 2.35
N ILE A 113 6.82 3.51 3.23
CA ILE A 113 5.88 4.61 3.00
C ILE A 113 6.68 5.87 2.70
N SER A 114 6.71 6.28 1.44
CA SER A 114 7.52 7.41 0.97
C SER A 114 6.70 8.65 0.60
N ASN A 115 5.41 8.50 0.33
CA ASN A 115 4.58 9.57 -0.22
C ASN A 115 3.53 10.12 0.75
N LEU A 116 3.42 9.52 1.95
CA LEU A 116 2.57 10.02 3.02
C LEU A 116 3.38 10.81 4.04
N PRO A 117 2.85 11.94 4.54
CA PRO A 117 3.43 12.62 5.69
C PRO A 117 3.21 11.78 6.96
N ALA A 118 4.12 11.88 7.92
CA ALA A 118 4.06 11.10 9.18
C ALA A 118 2.75 11.36 9.95
N GLU A 119 2.22 12.58 9.85
CA GLU A 119 0.95 12.97 10.44
C GLU A 119 -0.23 12.18 9.87
N ALA A 120 -0.20 11.80 8.58
CA ALA A 120 -1.25 10.99 7.98
C ALA A 120 -1.21 9.53 8.47
N ILE A 121 -0.02 8.99 8.69
CA ILE A 121 0.16 7.66 9.29
C ILE A 121 -0.37 7.65 10.72
N GLN A 122 0.00 8.67 11.50
CA GLN A 122 -0.46 8.79 12.89
C GLN A 122 -1.99 9.00 12.94
N ARG A 123 -2.53 9.88 12.09
CA ARG A 123 -3.97 10.09 11.93
C ARG A 123 -4.70 8.80 11.60
N PHE A 124 -4.19 7.97 10.68
CA PHE A 124 -4.78 6.67 10.38
C PHE A 124 -4.84 5.78 11.62
N ARG A 125 -3.75 5.71 12.39
CA ARG A 125 -3.67 4.87 13.60
C ARG A 125 -4.63 5.33 14.69
N ASP A 126 -4.75 6.63 14.90
CA ASP A 126 -5.64 7.20 15.92
C ASP A 126 -7.12 7.15 15.50
N GLN A 127 -7.39 7.31 14.20
CA GLN A 127 -8.75 7.25 13.65
C GLN A 127 -9.35 5.84 13.73
N MET A 128 -8.56 4.80 13.45
CA MET A 128 -9.03 3.43 13.41
C MET A 128 -9.19 2.84 14.83
N VAL A 129 -10.41 2.42 15.15
CA VAL A 129 -10.72 1.66 16.36
C VAL A 129 -10.11 0.27 16.30
N ASP A 130 -10.13 -0.36 15.12
CA ASP A 130 -9.48 -1.65 14.91
C ASP A 130 -9.17 -1.90 13.43
N VAL A 131 -8.15 -2.73 13.19
CA VAL A 131 -7.88 -3.34 11.88
C VAL A 131 -8.18 -4.82 12.00
N VAL A 132 -9.34 -5.22 11.50
CA VAL A 132 -9.90 -6.56 11.65
C VAL A 132 -9.15 -7.53 10.75
N ASP A 133 -8.45 -8.48 11.37
CA ASP A 133 -7.71 -9.52 10.68
C ASP A 133 -8.62 -10.69 10.28
N LEU A 134 -8.96 -10.73 9.00
CA LEU A 134 -9.57 -11.87 8.32
C LEU A 134 -8.68 -12.31 7.14
N ILE A 135 -7.36 -12.16 7.26
CA ILE A 135 -6.42 -12.53 6.20
C ILE A 135 -6.54 -14.04 5.92
N ASN A 136 -6.54 -14.41 4.64
CA ASN A 136 -6.83 -15.75 4.12
C ASN A 136 -8.26 -16.27 4.35
N VAL A 137 -9.21 -15.39 4.70
CA VAL A 137 -10.65 -15.71 4.70
C VAL A 137 -11.28 -15.17 3.42
N GLU A 138 -11.84 -16.06 2.61
CA GLU A 138 -12.54 -15.72 1.36
C GLU A 138 -14.06 -16.01 1.42
N ASP A 139 -14.54 -16.62 2.51
CA ASP A 139 -15.98 -16.88 2.69
C ASP A 139 -16.71 -15.57 2.99
N ILE A 140 -17.48 -15.09 2.01
CA ILE A 140 -18.22 -13.82 2.11
C ILE A 140 -19.20 -13.83 3.29
N GLY A 141 -19.82 -14.98 3.60
CA GLY A 141 -20.76 -15.08 4.71
C GLY A 141 -20.08 -14.88 6.08
N GLN A 142 -18.86 -15.38 6.24
CA GLN A 142 -18.02 -15.16 7.42
C GLN A 142 -17.57 -13.71 7.52
N ILE A 143 -17.14 -13.11 6.41
CA ILE A 143 -16.73 -11.70 6.36
C ILE A 143 -17.90 -10.77 6.74
N GLU A 144 -19.08 -10.98 6.17
CA GLU A 144 -20.28 -10.19 6.50
C GLU A 144 -20.68 -10.32 7.97
N LYS A 145 -20.62 -11.54 8.54
CA LYS A 145 -20.89 -11.75 9.97
C LYS A 145 -19.91 -11.02 10.87
N ALA A 146 -18.63 -10.99 10.50
CA ALA A 146 -17.62 -10.24 11.24
C ALA A 146 -17.90 -8.74 11.20
N ILE A 147 -18.28 -8.20 10.05
CA ILE A 147 -18.67 -6.80 9.88
C ILE A 147 -19.92 -6.47 10.71
N ASP A 148 -20.95 -7.32 10.66
CA ASP A 148 -22.21 -7.12 11.39
C ASP A 148 -22.03 -7.19 12.92
N ALA A 149 -20.95 -7.81 13.40
CA ALA A 149 -20.60 -7.87 14.81
C ALA A 149 -19.84 -6.62 15.31
N LEU A 150 -19.40 -5.72 14.41
CA LEU A 150 -18.64 -4.53 14.80
C LEU A 150 -19.54 -3.52 15.54
N PRO A 151 -19.12 -3.04 16.73
CA PRO A 151 -19.85 -2.01 17.44
C PRO A 151 -19.99 -0.73 16.61
N LYS A 152 -21.14 -0.08 16.69
CA LYS A 152 -21.33 1.25 16.11
C LYS A 152 -20.46 2.26 16.84
N GLN A 153 -19.70 3.04 16.07
CA GLN A 153 -18.84 4.11 16.54
C GLN A 153 -19.36 5.44 16.00
N GLU A 154 -19.12 6.50 16.77
CA GLU A 154 -19.25 7.86 16.24
C GLU A 154 -18.09 8.15 15.27
N PRO A 155 -18.24 9.10 14.33
CA PRO A 155 -17.13 9.55 13.50
C PRO A 155 -15.94 10.02 14.35
N TYR A 156 -14.73 9.92 13.80
CA TYR A 156 -13.53 10.45 14.45
C TYR A 156 -13.68 11.95 14.72
N GLU A 157 -13.10 12.41 15.81
CA GLU A 157 -13.38 13.74 16.37
C GLU A 157 -12.90 14.86 15.45
N GLU A 158 -11.73 14.69 14.83
CA GLU A 158 -11.14 15.65 13.90
C GLU A 158 -11.80 15.62 12.51
N ASP A 159 -11.71 16.75 11.83
CA ASP A 159 -12.17 16.91 10.45
C ASP A 159 -11.38 16.02 9.48
N PRO A 160 -11.97 15.66 8.32
CA PRO A 160 -11.29 14.88 7.28
C PRO A 160 -9.94 15.47 6.87
N MET A 161 -8.92 14.63 6.84
CA MET A 161 -7.57 15.02 6.42
C MET A 161 -7.40 14.78 4.92
N LEU A 162 -7.19 15.85 4.14
CA LEU A 162 -6.80 15.72 2.74
C LEU A 162 -5.28 15.58 2.65
N VAL A 163 -4.80 14.41 2.25
CA VAL A 163 -3.37 14.17 2.04
C VAL A 163 -2.99 14.56 0.62
N LYS A 164 -2.05 15.51 0.49
CA LYS A 164 -1.36 15.72 -0.78
C LYS A 164 -0.27 14.66 -0.90
N MET A 165 -0.54 13.62 -1.67
CA MET A 165 0.48 12.65 -2.04
C MET A 165 1.64 13.39 -2.69
N GLY A 166 2.88 13.11 -2.27
CA GLY A 166 4.07 13.62 -2.94
C GLY A 166 3.94 13.39 -4.45
N ALA A 167 4.17 14.43 -5.25
CA ALA A 167 3.87 14.43 -6.67
C ALA A 167 4.48 13.23 -7.41
N VAL A 168 3.68 12.19 -7.62
CA VAL A 168 3.69 11.54 -8.92
C VAL A 168 2.91 12.51 -9.78
N GLY A 169 3.60 13.30 -10.60
CA GLY A 169 2.99 14.37 -11.38
C GLY A 169 1.73 13.91 -12.09
N GLU A 170 0.57 14.25 -11.53
CA GLU A 170 -0.62 14.48 -12.31
C GLU A 170 -0.40 15.83 -12.97
N GLU A 171 0.16 15.80 -14.19
CA GLU A 171 -0.02 16.96 -15.07
C GLU A 171 -1.52 17.14 -15.25
N GLU A 172 -2.02 18.29 -14.82
CA GLU A 172 -3.31 18.82 -15.26
C GLU A 172 -3.31 18.85 -16.79
N VAL A 173 -3.88 17.84 -17.44
CA VAL A 173 -4.22 17.93 -18.85
C VAL A 173 -5.60 18.56 -18.93
N VAL A 174 -5.59 19.89 -19.01
CA VAL A 174 -6.69 20.66 -19.58
C VAL A 174 -6.89 20.17 -21.03
N GLY A 175 -7.95 19.41 -21.28
CA GLY A 175 -8.27 18.96 -22.63
C GLY A 175 -9.36 17.91 -22.72
N ILE A 176 -10.57 18.37 -23.02
CA ILE A 176 -11.75 17.58 -23.37
C ILE A 176 -11.42 16.54 -24.46
N VAL A 177 -11.69 15.24 -24.21
CA VAL A 177 -12.61 14.37 -24.99
C VAL A 177 -12.92 13.14 -24.15
N ALA A 178 -14.21 12.84 -23.97
CA ALA A 178 -14.70 11.67 -23.26
C ALA A 178 -14.23 10.36 -23.92
N HIS A 179 -13.56 9.49 -23.15
CA HIS A 179 -13.32 8.11 -23.56
C HIS A 179 -13.94 7.15 -22.54
N THR A 180 -14.61 6.13 -23.09
CA THR A 180 -15.45 5.15 -22.40
C THR A 180 -14.68 4.36 -21.33
N ALA A 181 -15.40 3.84 -20.33
CA ALA A 181 -14.86 3.16 -19.15
C ALA A 181 -13.85 2.04 -19.46
N GLU A 182 -13.91 1.43 -20.65
CA GLU A 182 -12.96 0.42 -21.09
C GLU A 182 -11.56 0.98 -21.35
N VAL A 183 -11.43 2.18 -21.93
CA VAL A 183 -10.12 2.79 -22.24
C VAL A 183 -9.40 3.20 -20.95
N ALA A 184 -10.13 3.73 -19.97
CA ALA A 184 -9.59 4.03 -18.64
C ALA A 184 -9.08 2.77 -17.91
N SER A 185 -9.73 1.63 -18.12
CA SER A 185 -9.30 0.35 -17.55
C SER A 185 -8.04 -0.21 -18.22
N ILE A 186 -7.84 0.07 -19.51
CA ILE A 186 -6.62 -0.32 -20.24
C ILE A 186 -5.47 0.59 -19.82
N GLU A 187 -5.69 1.89 -19.74
CA GLU A 187 -4.67 2.86 -19.30
C GLU A 187 -4.20 2.59 -17.86
N SER A 188 -5.11 2.21 -16.95
CA SER A 188 -4.73 1.86 -15.57
C SER A 188 -3.88 0.59 -15.52
N ARG A 189 -4.19 -0.43 -16.33
CA ARG A 189 -3.38 -1.64 -16.47
C ARG A 189 -2.01 -1.34 -17.07
N VAL A 190 -1.94 -0.49 -18.09
CA VAL A 190 -0.66 -0.07 -18.70
C VAL A 190 0.21 0.68 -17.68
N ARG A 191 -0.37 1.60 -16.89
CA ARG A 191 0.36 2.30 -15.83
C ARG A 191 0.85 1.37 -14.71
N MET A 192 0.06 0.37 -14.33
CA MET A 192 0.54 -0.65 -13.38
C MET A 192 1.73 -1.43 -13.93
N ILE A 193 1.66 -1.86 -15.20
CA ILE A 193 2.76 -2.56 -15.87
C ILE A 193 4.01 -1.67 -15.95
N GLU A 194 3.86 -0.39 -16.26
CA GLU A 194 4.98 0.56 -16.30
C GLU A 194 5.62 0.76 -14.93
N SER A 195 4.81 0.79 -13.86
CA SER A 195 5.31 0.87 -12.48
C SER A 195 6.09 -0.38 -12.10
N GLU A 196 5.51 -1.57 -12.32
CA GLU A 196 6.20 -2.85 -12.09
C GLU A 196 7.50 -2.94 -12.90
N TYR A 197 7.49 -2.47 -14.15
CA TYR A 197 8.69 -2.45 -14.99
C TYR A 197 9.76 -1.51 -14.44
N LYS A 198 9.37 -0.33 -13.93
CA LYS A 198 10.30 0.62 -13.29
C LYS A 198 10.95 0.01 -12.05
N ASP A 199 10.17 -0.72 -11.26
CA ASP A 199 10.66 -1.36 -10.04
C ASP A 199 11.53 -2.59 -10.34
N LEU A 200 11.19 -3.39 -11.36
CA LEU A 200 12.08 -4.41 -11.91
C LEU A 200 13.39 -3.80 -12.43
N GLY A 201 13.34 -2.63 -13.06
CA GLY A 201 14.52 -1.88 -13.49
C GLY A 201 15.41 -1.43 -12.32
N LYS A 202 14.82 -0.96 -11.21
CA LYS A 202 15.56 -0.66 -9.98
C LYS A 202 16.22 -1.91 -9.40
N LEU A 203 15.50 -3.03 -9.36
CA LEU A 203 16.04 -4.31 -8.88
C LEU A 203 17.19 -4.82 -9.75
N GLN A 204 17.07 -4.74 -11.07
CA GLN A 204 18.17 -5.08 -11.98
C GLN A 204 19.38 -4.17 -11.74
N LYS A 205 19.17 -2.88 -11.54
CA LYS A 205 20.27 -1.93 -11.26
C LYS A 205 20.98 -2.26 -9.94
N ILE A 206 20.24 -2.56 -8.88
CA ILE A 206 20.81 -2.98 -7.59
C ILE A 206 21.55 -4.30 -7.72
N THR A 207 20.94 -5.29 -8.37
CA THR A 207 21.51 -6.63 -8.58
C THR A 207 22.78 -6.57 -9.43
N ALA A 208 22.79 -5.77 -10.49
CA ALA A 208 23.96 -5.53 -11.33
C ALA A 208 25.09 -4.84 -10.55
N GLY A 209 24.76 -3.87 -9.70
CA GLY A 209 25.73 -3.23 -8.80
C GLY A 209 26.36 -4.21 -7.80
N LEU A 210 25.53 -5.09 -7.21
CA LEU A 210 25.99 -6.11 -6.26
C LEU A 210 26.90 -7.15 -6.93
N LEU A 211 26.48 -7.68 -8.09
CA LEU A 211 27.28 -8.62 -8.89
C LEU A 211 28.61 -8.00 -9.34
N ALA A 212 28.58 -6.76 -9.84
CA ALA A 212 29.80 -6.05 -10.24
C ALA A 212 30.77 -5.89 -9.06
N GLY A 213 30.28 -5.51 -7.88
CA GLY A 213 31.10 -5.40 -6.67
C GLY A 213 31.72 -6.73 -6.25
N LEU A 214 30.96 -7.83 -6.29
CA LEU A 214 31.45 -9.18 -6.02
C LEU A 214 32.56 -9.62 -6.98
N TYR A 215 32.37 -9.42 -8.29
CA TYR A 215 33.36 -9.76 -9.31
C TYR A 215 34.64 -8.93 -9.14
N GLN A 216 34.52 -7.62 -8.90
CA GLN A 216 35.68 -6.75 -8.68
C GLN A 216 36.46 -7.17 -7.42
N GLY A 217 35.76 -7.49 -6.33
CA GLY A 217 36.38 -7.97 -5.10
C GLY A 217 37.16 -9.28 -5.30
N PHE A 218 36.57 -10.24 -6.03
CA PHE A 218 37.24 -11.52 -6.32
C PHE A 218 38.51 -11.34 -7.16
N VAL A 219 38.44 -10.53 -8.23
CA VAL A 219 39.59 -10.28 -9.11
C VAL A 219 40.70 -9.55 -8.36
N LEU A 220 40.37 -8.50 -7.59
CA LEU A 220 41.34 -7.79 -6.76
C LEU A 220 42.00 -8.74 -5.74
N GLY A 221 41.22 -9.57 -5.06
CA GLY A 221 41.73 -10.55 -4.10
C GLY A 221 42.71 -11.53 -4.74
N LEU A 222 42.39 -12.04 -5.94
CA LEU A 222 43.24 -12.98 -6.66
C LEU A 222 44.56 -12.34 -7.11
N VAL A 223 44.52 -11.12 -7.65
CA VAL A 223 45.73 -10.37 -8.07
C VAL A 223 46.63 -10.09 -6.86
N LEU A 224 46.06 -9.63 -5.76
CA LEU A 224 46.80 -9.29 -4.54
C LEU A 224 47.45 -10.54 -3.93
N THR A 225 46.74 -11.67 -3.98
CA THR A 225 47.27 -12.98 -3.55
C THR A 225 48.46 -13.41 -4.40
N ILE A 226 48.34 -13.39 -5.74
CA ILE A 226 49.45 -13.72 -6.65
C ILE A 226 50.64 -12.79 -6.41
N PHE A 227 50.40 -11.51 -6.21
CA PHE A 227 51.45 -10.52 -5.97
C PHE A 227 52.22 -10.80 -4.67
N ILE A 228 51.51 -11.09 -3.56
CA ILE A 228 52.12 -11.47 -2.29
C ILE A 228 52.96 -12.74 -2.43
N PHE A 229 52.43 -13.78 -3.10
CA PHE A 229 53.18 -15.02 -3.33
C PHE A 229 54.40 -14.80 -4.24
N GLY A 230 54.29 -13.92 -5.24
CA GLY A 230 55.39 -13.53 -6.12
C GLY A 230 56.52 -12.82 -5.37
N ILE A 231 56.19 -11.85 -4.51
CA ILE A 231 57.16 -11.17 -3.64
C ILE A 231 57.82 -12.16 -2.69
N ARG A 232 57.04 -13.03 -2.04
CA ARG A 232 57.58 -14.04 -1.12
C ARG A 232 58.57 -14.98 -1.81
N ARG A 233 58.33 -15.32 -3.08
CA ARG A 233 59.24 -16.16 -3.90
C ARG A 233 60.51 -15.42 -4.35
N LEU A 234 60.46 -14.09 -4.46
CA LEU A 234 61.63 -13.27 -4.83
C LEU A 234 62.52 -12.92 -3.62
N LEU A 235 61.94 -12.88 -2.42
CA LEU A 235 62.62 -12.51 -1.17
C LEU A 235 63.09 -13.71 -0.32
N GLY A 236 62.75 -14.94 -0.69
CA GLY A 236 63.18 -16.17 -0.01
C GLY A 236 63.87 -17.12 -0.99
#